data_AF-A0A2M7RVL4-F1
#
_entry.id   AF-A0A2M7RVL4-F1
#
_cell.length_a   1.000
_cell.length_b   1.000
_cell.length_c   1.000
_cell.angle_alpha   90.00
_cell.angle_beta   90.00
_cell.angle_gamma   90.00
#
_symmetry.space_group_name_H-M   'P 1'
#
loop_
_entity.id
_entity.type
_entity.pdbx_description
1 polymer ?
#
loop_
_entity_poly.entity_id
_entity_poly.type
_entity_poly.pdbx_seq_one_letter_code
_entity_poly.pdbx_strand_id
1 'polypeptide(L)'
;LFLNPRYNKKFKHSFKFEGNQIEIAYKNYIPNSIDTVVKSEKGTQIIEIVTVGQNGRVSQYIKDGDMVYFGNIPVALNNNKVKESIQLTTTDSGISILSPYDIKYLSMDDQTTGILNADTLHAFTNRKLYTVGDVQMVFKEMHQNSIIEKISVDKKLRKGEDALVVDINCNGETREVTLFGGQGYISNKTIFQLSGLNFALSYGSKSFYTPFNLKLNKFTLERYPGSMSPSSYESEVTLYDDRTNFEHTQRVYMNNVLDYDGYRFFQSSYDQDEQGTVLSVNYDFWGTTVTYIGYFFLFLGMILTLMVKKSRFRLLRTKIEKLKSTRNIAAIVLLICFSFSTTTIFATENKNYAIDKAHAEKFSKLIIQDAGGRLKPVHTWASELLRKVSRKDNINNLNPEQVLLGMIYNPRHWQNVPMIYINRNITQLQEELNAKDNYASFFDFFDKDFN
;
A
#
# COMPACT_ATOMS: atom_id res chain seq x y z
N LEU A 1 1.06 19.70 -14.45
CA LEU A 1 -0.31 19.26 -14.16
C LEU A 1 -0.28 18.53 -12.83
N PHE A 2 -1.15 18.86 -11.87
CA PHE A 2 -1.27 18.09 -10.62
C PHE A 2 -2.57 17.30 -10.67
N LEU A 3 -2.45 15.97 -10.71
CA LEU A 3 -3.58 15.06 -10.74
C LEU A 3 -3.65 14.26 -9.43
N ASN A 4 -4.84 14.14 -8.87
CA ASN A 4 -5.14 13.43 -7.64
C ASN A 4 -6.52 12.76 -7.76
N PRO A 5 -6.70 11.54 -7.21
CA PRO A 5 -8.02 10.89 -7.11
C PRO A 5 -9.17 11.76 -6.59
N ARG A 6 -8.90 12.75 -5.73
CA ARG A 6 -9.95 13.57 -5.10
C ARG A 6 -10.28 14.85 -5.84
N TYR A 7 -9.27 15.52 -6.39
CA TYR A 7 -9.44 16.82 -7.02
C TYR A 7 -8.39 17.04 -8.10
N ASN A 8 -8.86 17.36 -9.29
CA ASN A 8 -8.03 17.64 -10.47
C ASN A 8 -8.34 19.04 -10.96
N LYS A 9 -7.32 19.88 -11.08
CA LYS A 9 -7.47 21.21 -11.69
C LYS A 9 -7.75 21.02 -13.17
N LYS A 10 -8.94 21.41 -13.62
CA LYS A 10 -9.29 21.42 -15.05
C LYS A 10 -8.30 22.30 -15.82
N PHE A 11 -7.86 21.82 -16.97
CA PHE A 11 -6.99 22.59 -17.87
C PHE A 11 -7.58 22.61 -19.27
N LYS A 12 -7.20 23.65 -20.00
CA LYS A 12 -7.56 23.87 -21.39
C LYS A 12 -6.37 24.55 -22.06
N HIS A 13 -5.86 23.96 -23.13
CA HIS A 13 -4.74 24.48 -23.91
C HIS A 13 -5.11 24.54 -25.38
N SER A 14 -4.97 25.72 -25.97
CA SER A 14 -5.24 25.96 -27.38
C SER A 14 -3.98 26.46 -28.06
N PHE A 15 -3.66 25.91 -29.22
CA PHE A 15 -2.51 26.30 -30.03
C PHE A 15 -2.81 26.11 -31.51
N LYS A 16 -2.02 26.74 -32.37
CA LYS A 16 -2.13 26.61 -33.83
C LYS A 16 -1.00 25.73 -34.37
N PHE A 17 -1.33 24.81 -35.27
CA PHE A 17 -0.35 23.96 -35.94
C PHE A 17 -0.76 23.76 -37.40
N GLU A 18 0.12 24.07 -38.35
CA GLU A 18 -0.14 23.96 -39.79
C GLU A 18 -1.46 24.62 -40.22
N GLY A 19 -1.78 25.79 -39.66
CA GLY A 19 -3.02 26.53 -39.93
C GLY A 19 -4.28 26.01 -39.22
N ASN A 20 -4.22 24.87 -38.55
CA ASN A 20 -5.34 24.27 -37.80
C ASN A 20 -5.36 24.77 -36.36
N GLN A 21 -6.55 25.05 -35.83
CA GLN A 21 -6.74 25.41 -34.42
C GLN A 21 -7.01 24.15 -33.62
N ILE A 22 -6.07 23.81 -32.73
CA ILE A 22 -6.11 22.63 -31.87
C ILE A 22 -6.37 23.07 -30.44
N GLU A 23 -7.30 22.39 -29.78
CA GLU A 23 -7.64 22.61 -28.39
C GLU A 23 -7.67 21.27 -27.64
N ILE A 24 -6.95 21.20 -26.53
CA ILE A 24 -6.90 20.04 -25.64
C ILE A 24 -7.51 20.45 -24.30
N ALA A 25 -8.59 19.79 -23.90
CA ALA A 25 -9.30 20.05 -22.66
C ALA A 25 -9.30 18.82 -21.74
N TYR A 26 -9.16 19.07 -20.44
CA TYR A 26 -9.34 18.03 -19.41
C TYR A 26 -10.79 17.57 -19.37
N LYS A 27 -11.02 16.26 -19.46
CA LYS A 27 -12.32 15.65 -19.24
C LYS A 27 -12.40 14.94 -17.90
N ASN A 28 -11.55 13.93 -17.69
CA ASN A 28 -11.58 13.10 -16.50
C ASN A 28 -10.20 12.51 -16.16
N TYR A 29 -10.03 12.07 -14.92
CA TYR A 29 -8.84 11.36 -14.44
C TYR A 29 -9.28 10.16 -13.59
N ILE A 30 -8.80 8.99 -13.98
CA ILE A 30 -9.19 7.70 -13.41
C ILE A 30 -7.91 7.04 -12.87
N PRO A 31 -7.64 7.15 -11.56
CA PRO A 31 -6.44 6.54 -10.98
C PRO A 31 -6.59 5.03 -10.87
N ASN A 32 -5.51 4.27 -11.03
CA ASN A 32 -5.48 2.80 -11.00
C ASN A 32 -6.62 2.21 -11.85
N SER A 33 -6.66 2.62 -13.13
CA SER A 33 -7.74 2.32 -14.05
C SER A 33 -7.70 0.85 -14.47
N ILE A 34 -8.82 0.16 -14.32
CA ILE A 34 -9.03 -1.15 -14.94
C ILE A 34 -10.16 -1.04 -15.94
N ASP A 35 -10.08 -1.84 -17.00
CA ASP A 35 -11.21 -2.03 -17.89
C ASP A 35 -12.34 -2.73 -17.13
N THR A 36 -13.56 -2.25 -17.30
CA THR A 36 -14.77 -2.86 -16.77
C THR A 36 -15.88 -2.68 -17.78
N VAL A 37 -16.83 -3.59 -17.79
CA VAL A 37 -17.94 -3.57 -18.73
C VAL A 37 -19.15 -2.94 -18.06
N VAL A 38 -19.69 -1.89 -18.67
CA VAL A 38 -20.86 -1.14 -18.18
C VAL A 38 -21.97 -1.20 -19.22
N LYS A 39 -23.20 -1.46 -18.78
CA LYS A 39 -24.37 -1.52 -19.67
C LYS A 39 -24.65 -0.14 -20.29
N SER A 40 -24.93 -0.10 -21.58
CA SER A 40 -25.23 1.10 -22.37
C SER A 40 -26.22 0.80 -23.49
N GLU A 41 -27.16 1.70 -23.74
CA GLU A 41 -28.17 1.57 -24.79
C GLU A 41 -27.58 1.49 -26.21
N LYS A 42 -26.34 1.99 -26.40
CA LYS A 42 -25.57 1.90 -27.65
C LYS A 42 -24.46 0.85 -27.61
N GLY A 43 -24.46 -0.02 -26.60
CA GLY A 43 -23.40 -0.99 -26.36
C GLY A 43 -23.45 -2.18 -27.32
N THR A 44 -22.31 -2.84 -27.48
CA THR A 44 -22.17 -4.08 -28.27
C THR A 44 -22.15 -5.29 -27.35
N GLN A 45 -22.15 -6.50 -27.94
CA GLN A 45 -21.83 -7.71 -27.17
C GLN A 45 -20.33 -7.71 -26.82
N ILE A 46 -19.99 -8.06 -25.58
CA ILE A 46 -18.61 -8.14 -25.11
C ILE A 46 -18.43 -9.41 -24.27
N ILE A 47 -17.47 -10.26 -24.64
CA ILE A 47 -17.14 -11.45 -23.84
C ILE A 47 -16.02 -11.11 -22.86
N GLU A 48 -16.19 -11.48 -21.59
CA GLU A 48 -15.14 -11.40 -20.58
C GLU A 48 -14.45 -12.76 -20.41
N ILE A 49 -13.15 -12.80 -20.72
CA ILE A 49 -12.29 -13.97 -20.57
C ILE A 49 -11.21 -13.65 -19.56
N VAL A 50 -11.01 -14.52 -18.60
CA VAL A 50 -9.97 -14.37 -17.60
C VAL A 50 -8.75 -15.19 -17.99
N THR A 51 -7.59 -14.54 -18.04
CA THR A 51 -6.30 -15.15 -18.38
C THR A 51 -5.30 -14.99 -17.23
N VAL A 52 -4.17 -15.69 -17.33
CA VAL A 52 -3.04 -15.53 -16.41
C VAL A 52 -1.95 -14.74 -17.12
N GLY A 53 -1.68 -13.52 -16.66
CA GLY A 53 -0.56 -12.68 -17.10
C GLY A 53 0.61 -12.73 -16.12
N GLN A 54 1.66 -11.94 -16.39
CA GLN A 54 2.88 -11.89 -15.55
C GLN A 54 2.60 -11.53 -14.09
N ASN A 55 1.58 -10.70 -13.84
CA ASN A 55 1.18 -10.25 -12.50
C ASN A 55 -0.07 -11.00 -11.96
N GLY A 56 -0.31 -12.21 -12.45
CA GLY A 56 -1.42 -13.07 -12.05
C GLY A 56 -2.67 -12.89 -12.91
N ARG A 57 -3.85 -13.04 -12.30
CA ARG A 57 -5.14 -13.08 -13.02
C ARG A 57 -5.51 -11.72 -13.65
N VAL A 58 -5.74 -11.72 -14.97
CA VAL A 58 -6.11 -10.55 -15.80
C VAL A 58 -7.44 -10.81 -16.52
N SER A 59 -8.41 -9.89 -16.41
CA SER A 59 -9.63 -9.91 -17.23
C SER A 59 -9.34 -9.29 -18.60
N GLN A 60 -9.73 -9.99 -19.66
CA GLN A 60 -9.64 -9.56 -21.04
C GLN A 60 -11.04 -9.43 -21.63
N TYR A 61 -11.24 -8.47 -22.51
CA TYR A 61 -12.54 -8.16 -23.10
C TYR A 61 -12.44 -8.18 -24.63
N ILE A 62 -13.29 -8.97 -25.30
CA ILE A 62 -13.38 -9.00 -26.76
C ILE A 62 -14.76 -8.48 -27.16
N LYS A 63 -14.81 -7.44 -27.98
CA LYS A 63 -16.06 -6.91 -28.53
C LYS A 63 -16.54 -7.79 -29.69
N ASP A 64 -17.83 -7.73 -29.95
CA ASP A 64 -18.43 -8.40 -31.10
C ASP A 64 -17.78 -7.97 -32.41
N GLY A 65 -17.31 -8.94 -33.21
CA GLY A 65 -16.58 -8.72 -34.46
C GLY A 65 -15.08 -8.41 -34.31
N ASP A 66 -14.58 -8.22 -33.09
CA ASP A 66 -13.17 -7.93 -32.82
C ASP A 66 -12.37 -9.21 -32.53
N MET A 67 -11.05 -9.05 -32.55
CA MET A 67 -10.06 -10.06 -32.21
C MET A 67 -9.04 -9.48 -31.23
N VAL A 68 -8.67 -10.27 -30.22
CA VAL A 68 -7.64 -9.93 -29.24
C VAL A 68 -6.63 -11.08 -29.16
N TYR A 69 -5.36 -10.74 -28.95
CA TYR A 69 -4.30 -11.73 -28.74
C TYR A 69 -4.16 -12.05 -27.25
N PHE A 70 -4.16 -13.33 -26.91
CA PHE A 70 -3.75 -13.81 -25.60
C PHE A 70 -2.38 -14.47 -25.75
N GLY A 71 -1.33 -13.77 -25.30
CA GLY A 71 0.04 -14.13 -25.65
C GLY A 71 0.22 -14.12 -27.18
N ASN A 72 0.56 -15.27 -27.75
CA ASN A 72 0.73 -15.43 -29.20
C ASN A 72 -0.50 -16.01 -29.91
N ILE A 73 -1.59 -16.26 -29.19
CA ILE A 73 -2.80 -16.92 -29.74
C ILE A 73 -3.88 -15.87 -30.00
N PRO A 74 -4.30 -15.67 -31.27
CA PRO A 74 -5.42 -14.79 -31.58
C PRO A 74 -6.75 -15.46 -31.21
N VAL A 75 -7.61 -14.72 -30.50
CA VAL A 75 -8.96 -15.15 -30.13
C VAL A 75 -9.96 -14.11 -30.65
N ALA A 76 -10.94 -14.56 -31.42
CA ALA A 76 -11.92 -13.71 -32.08
C ALA A 76 -13.35 -14.02 -31.61
N LEU A 77 -14.17 -12.98 -31.46
CA LEU A 77 -15.60 -13.11 -31.17
C LEU A 77 -16.41 -12.78 -32.42
N ASN A 78 -17.20 -13.74 -32.92
CA ASN A 78 -18.04 -13.63 -34.11
C ASN A 78 -17.28 -13.09 -35.35
N ASN A 79 -15.97 -13.32 -35.43
CA ASN A 79 -15.13 -12.89 -36.54
C ASN A 79 -14.30 -14.06 -37.07
N ASN A 80 -14.60 -14.45 -38.30
CA ASN A 80 -14.00 -15.62 -38.96
C ASN A 80 -12.98 -15.23 -40.04
N LYS A 81 -12.47 -13.99 -40.03
CA LYS A 81 -11.55 -13.49 -41.07
C LYS A 81 -10.19 -14.17 -41.02
N VAL A 82 -9.74 -14.60 -39.84
CA VAL A 82 -8.45 -15.26 -39.63
C VAL A 82 -8.72 -16.72 -39.28
N LYS A 83 -8.18 -17.64 -40.07
CA LYS A 83 -8.39 -19.09 -39.85
C LYS A 83 -7.54 -19.64 -38.70
N GLU A 84 -6.40 -19.01 -38.41
CA GLU A 84 -5.45 -19.42 -37.37
C GLU A 84 -5.89 -18.98 -35.96
N SER A 85 -7.00 -18.24 -35.82
CA SER A 85 -7.51 -17.80 -34.53
C SER A 85 -8.49 -18.78 -33.91
N ILE A 86 -8.54 -18.80 -32.58
CA ILE A 86 -9.64 -19.43 -31.84
C ILE A 86 -10.90 -18.59 -32.06
N GLN A 87 -11.91 -19.19 -32.69
CA GLN A 87 -13.16 -18.54 -33.05
C GLN A 87 -14.22 -18.85 -32.01
N LEU A 88 -14.71 -17.81 -31.34
CA LEU A 88 -15.83 -17.87 -30.42
C LEU A 88 -17.07 -17.38 -31.16
N THR A 89 -18.05 -18.26 -31.33
CA THR A 89 -19.30 -17.93 -32.01
C THR A 89 -20.45 -17.96 -31.03
N THR A 90 -21.18 -16.85 -30.95
CA THR A 90 -22.41 -16.74 -30.15
C THR A 90 -23.55 -17.38 -30.94
N THR A 91 -24.23 -18.35 -30.33
CA THR A 91 -25.41 -19.03 -30.89
C THR A 91 -26.58 -18.94 -29.91
N ASP A 92 -27.80 -19.23 -30.36
CA ASP A 92 -29.00 -19.18 -29.50
C ASP A 92 -28.94 -20.16 -28.30
N SER A 93 -28.13 -21.21 -28.40
CA SER A 93 -27.93 -22.22 -27.35
C SER A 93 -26.71 -21.98 -26.45
N GLY A 94 -25.94 -20.91 -26.69
CA GLY A 94 -24.74 -20.56 -25.93
C GLY A 94 -23.55 -20.18 -26.81
N ILE A 95 -22.36 -20.20 -26.22
CA ILE A 95 -21.11 -19.87 -26.94
C ILE A 95 -20.44 -21.17 -27.37
N SER A 96 -20.03 -21.21 -28.63
CA SER A 96 -19.25 -22.30 -29.21
C SER A 96 -17.81 -21.85 -29.47
N ILE A 97 -16.87 -22.78 -29.33
CA ILE A 97 -15.45 -22.58 -29.59
C ILE A 97 -15.01 -23.50 -30.73
N LEU A 98 -14.37 -22.91 -31.73
CA LEU A 98 -13.67 -23.60 -32.82
C LEU A 98 -12.21 -23.17 -32.76
N SER A 99 -11.30 -24.13 -32.67
CA SER A 99 -9.87 -23.87 -32.53
C SER A 99 -9.08 -24.73 -33.51
N PRO A 100 -8.07 -24.17 -34.20
CA PRO A 100 -7.15 -24.96 -35.01
C PRO A 100 -6.14 -25.76 -34.17
N TYR A 101 -6.17 -25.60 -32.84
CA TYR A 101 -5.30 -26.29 -31.88
C TYR A 101 -6.12 -27.13 -30.90
N ASP A 102 -5.55 -28.23 -30.42
CA ASP A 102 -6.11 -29.01 -29.32
C ASP A 102 -6.14 -28.18 -28.03
N ILE A 103 -7.30 -28.14 -27.37
CA ILE A 103 -7.50 -27.39 -26.12
C ILE A 103 -7.69 -28.38 -24.97
N LYS A 104 -6.78 -28.37 -24.01
CA LYS A 104 -7.00 -29.09 -22.74
C LYS A 104 -7.97 -28.30 -21.89
N TYR A 105 -8.94 -28.96 -21.27
CA TYR A 105 -9.80 -28.32 -20.28
C TYR A 105 -9.72 -29.01 -18.92
N LEU A 106 -9.90 -28.20 -17.87
CA LEU A 106 -10.12 -28.65 -16.49
C LEU A 106 -11.42 -28.01 -16.00
N SER A 107 -12.40 -28.84 -15.64
CA SER A 107 -13.64 -28.39 -15.02
C SER A 107 -13.39 -28.00 -13.56
N MET A 108 -13.76 -26.79 -13.17
CA MET A 108 -13.54 -26.30 -11.80
C MET A 108 -14.54 -26.86 -10.79
N ASP A 109 -15.64 -27.45 -11.28
CA ASP A 109 -16.71 -28.00 -10.43
C ASP A 109 -16.35 -29.38 -9.88
N ASP A 110 -15.79 -30.24 -10.72
CA ASP A 110 -15.52 -31.65 -10.43
C ASP A 110 -14.07 -32.06 -10.69
N GLN A 111 -13.21 -31.12 -11.10
CA GLN A 111 -11.80 -31.35 -11.46
C GLN A 111 -11.60 -32.33 -12.61
N THR A 112 -12.64 -32.61 -13.40
CA THR A 112 -12.51 -33.47 -14.58
C THR A 112 -11.67 -32.79 -15.65
N THR A 113 -10.82 -33.57 -16.31
CA THR A 113 -9.97 -33.10 -17.40
C THR A 113 -10.37 -33.75 -18.72
N GLY A 114 -10.12 -33.05 -19.82
CA GLY A 114 -10.34 -33.58 -21.15
C GLY A 114 -9.65 -32.73 -22.22
N ILE A 115 -9.83 -33.13 -23.47
CA ILE A 115 -9.24 -32.46 -24.64
C ILE A 115 -10.38 -32.16 -25.62
N LEU A 116 -10.45 -30.91 -26.06
CA LEU A 116 -11.23 -30.51 -27.22
C LEU A 116 -10.31 -30.61 -28.43
N ASN A 117 -10.63 -31.51 -29.36
CA ASN A 117 -9.79 -31.73 -30.55
C ASN A 117 -9.82 -30.50 -31.46
N ALA A 118 -8.71 -30.25 -32.15
CA ALA A 118 -8.61 -29.24 -33.18
C ALA A 118 -9.67 -29.40 -34.29
N ASP A 119 -10.01 -28.29 -34.95
CA ASP A 119 -10.91 -28.20 -36.11
C ASP A 119 -12.32 -28.78 -35.88
N THR A 120 -12.71 -28.96 -34.62
CA THR A 120 -14.03 -29.44 -34.25
C THR A 120 -14.74 -28.42 -33.37
N LEU A 121 -16.05 -28.31 -33.54
CA LEU A 121 -16.88 -27.35 -32.83
C LEU A 121 -17.25 -27.91 -31.45
N HIS A 122 -16.92 -27.18 -30.40
CA HIS A 122 -17.22 -27.56 -29.01
C HIS A 122 -17.99 -26.46 -28.28
N ALA A 123 -18.63 -26.82 -27.17
CA ALA A 123 -19.27 -25.85 -26.29
C ALA A 123 -18.23 -25.10 -25.42
N PHE A 124 -18.32 -23.78 -25.40
CA PHE A 124 -17.50 -22.90 -24.57
C PHE A 124 -18.29 -22.46 -23.34
N THR A 125 -18.09 -23.15 -22.21
CA THR A 125 -18.86 -22.97 -20.99
C THR A 125 -18.04 -22.29 -19.90
N ASN A 126 -18.72 -21.60 -18.99
CA ASN A 126 -18.06 -21.01 -17.83
C ASN A 126 -17.53 -22.10 -16.88
N ARG A 127 -16.73 -21.69 -15.89
CA ARG A 127 -16.18 -22.57 -14.84
C ARG A 127 -15.32 -23.73 -15.38
N LYS A 128 -14.82 -23.62 -16.60
CA LYS A 128 -13.78 -24.48 -17.18
C LYS A 128 -12.54 -23.66 -17.46
N LEU A 129 -11.38 -24.21 -17.08
CA LEU A 129 -10.07 -23.68 -17.43
C LEU A 129 -9.63 -24.32 -18.74
N TYR A 130 -9.57 -23.54 -19.80
CA TYR A 130 -9.10 -23.93 -21.13
C TYR A 130 -7.62 -23.58 -21.27
N THR A 131 -6.81 -24.55 -21.70
CA THR A 131 -5.36 -24.41 -21.84
C THR A 131 -4.95 -24.74 -23.27
N VAL A 132 -4.31 -23.78 -23.93
CA VAL A 132 -3.77 -23.90 -25.30
C VAL A 132 -2.33 -23.40 -25.28
N GLY A 133 -1.37 -24.31 -25.48
CA GLY A 133 0.05 -24.01 -25.26
C GLY A 133 0.30 -23.49 -23.84
N ASP A 134 0.88 -22.29 -23.74
CA ASP A 134 1.14 -21.60 -22.46
C ASP A 134 -0.02 -20.70 -22.00
N VAL A 135 -1.09 -20.59 -22.80
CA VAL A 135 -2.19 -19.67 -22.53
C VAL A 135 -3.31 -20.40 -21.80
N GLN A 136 -3.64 -19.90 -20.62
CA GLN A 136 -4.78 -20.35 -19.82
C GLN A 136 -5.91 -19.32 -19.89
N MET A 137 -7.12 -19.78 -20.17
CA MET A 137 -8.32 -18.97 -20.37
C MET A 137 -9.51 -19.54 -19.61
N VAL A 138 -10.32 -18.66 -19.04
CA VAL A 138 -11.58 -19.03 -18.38
C VAL A 138 -12.67 -18.11 -18.90
N PHE A 139 -13.74 -18.69 -19.45
CA PHE A 139 -14.93 -17.92 -19.76
C PHE A 139 -15.61 -17.47 -18.47
N LYS A 140 -15.73 -16.15 -18.26
CA LYS A 140 -16.35 -15.59 -17.07
C LYS A 140 -17.82 -15.25 -17.32
N GLU A 141 -18.08 -14.31 -18.24
CA GLU A 141 -19.44 -13.84 -18.51
C GLU A 141 -19.55 -13.19 -19.89
N MET A 142 -20.75 -13.22 -20.47
CA MET A 142 -21.10 -12.49 -21.69
C MET A 142 -21.91 -11.25 -21.32
N HIS A 143 -21.43 -10.09 -21.72
CA HIS A 143 -22.09 -8.82 -21.49
C HIS A 143 -22.86 -8.40 -22.75
N GLN A 144 -24.16 -8.17 -22.60
CA GLN A 144 -25.03 -7.67 -23.67
C GLN A 144 -25.28 -6.17 -23.52
N ASN A 145 -25.31 -5.45 -24.63
CA ASN A 145 -25.53 -4.01 -24.69
C ASN A 145 -24.60 -3.28 -23.72
N SER A 146 -23.29 -3.48 -23.87
CA SER A 146 -22.31 -2.88 -22.97
C SER A 146 -21.18 -2.18 -23.71
N ILE A 147 -20.56 -1.24 -23.01
CA ILE A 147 -19.33 -0.58 -23.43
C ILE A 147 -18.24 -0.88 -22.40
N ILE A 148 -16.98 -0.96 -22.85
CA ILE A 148 -15.84 -1.03 -21.94
C ILE A 148 -15.60 0.40 -21.45
N GLU A 149 -15.77 0.60 -20.14
CA GLU A 149 -15.45 1.83 -19.45
C GLU A 149 -14.32 1.57 -18.45
N LYS A 150 -13.50 2.59 -18.21
CA LYS A 150 -12.43 2.50 -17.22
C LYS A 150 -12.93 2.99 -15.87
N ILE A 151 -12.73 2.18 -14.84
CA ILE A 151 -13.08 2.56 -13.46
C ILE A 151 -11.84 2.54 -12.57
N SER A 152 -11.88 3.34 -11.50
CA SER A 152 -10.82 3.39 -10.51
C SER A 152 -10.97 2.27 -9.48
N VAL A 153 -9.89 1.54 -9.20
CA VAL A 153 -9.86 0.49 -8.16
C VAL A 153 -9.10 0.97 -6.93
N ASP A 154 -9.51 0.50 -5.74
CA ASP A 154 -8.84 0.78 -4.47
C ASP A 154 -7.32 0.52 -4.56
N LYS A 155 -6.53 1.40 -3.93
CA LYS A 155 -5.06 1.42 -3.94
C LYS A 155 -4.44 0.13 -3.42
N LYS A 156 -5.18 -0.68 -2.66
CA LYS A 156 -4.72 -1.98 -2.17
C LYS A 156 -4.58 -3.03 -3.28
N LEU A 157 -5.32 -2.86 -4.38
CA LEU A 157 -5.30 -3.71 -5.57
C LEU A 157 -4.69 -2.90 -6.73
N ARG A 158 -3.41 -2.52 -6.62
CA ARG A 158 -2.67 -1.88 -7.72
C ARG A 158 -2.51 -2.88 -8.87
N LYS A 159 -3.43 -2.83 -9.83
CA LYS A 159 -3.42 -3.70 -11.02
C LYS A 159 -3.44 -2.91 -12.33
N GLY A 160 -3.79 -1.62 -12.30
CA GLY A 160 -3.99 -0.80 -13.49
C GLY A 160 -3.12 0.46 -13.53
N GLU A 161 -2.90 0.99 -14.73
CA GLU A 161 -2.26 2.29 -14.96
C GLU A 161 -3.23 3.43 -14.67
N ASP A 162 -2.74 4.65 -14.37
CA ASP A 162 -3.64 5.80 -14.29
C ASP A 162 -4.06 6.22 -15.72
N ALA A 163 -5.33 6.57 -15.89
CA ALA A 163 -5.89 7.02 -17.15
C ALA A 163 -6.31 8.49 -17.09
N LEU A 164 -5.79 9.30 -18.00
CA LEU A 164 -6.18 10.69 -18.23
C LEU A 164 -7.04 10.76 -19.49
N VAL A 165 -8.29 11.21 -19.34
CA VAL A 165 -9.21 11.41 -20.46
C VAL A 165 -9.20 12.90 -20.85
N VAL A 166 -8.90 13.15 -22.11
CA VAL A 166 -8.87 14.50 -22.70
C VAL A 166 -9.79 14.58 -23.91
N ASP A 167 -10.44 15.72 -24.09
CA ASP A 167 -11.16 16.05 -25.31
C ASP A 167 -10.24 16.87 -26.21
N ILE A 168 -10.04 16.42 -27.44
CA ILE A 168 -9.19 17.07 -28.45
C ILE A 168 -10.10 17.59 -29.55
N ASN A 169 -10.16 18.91 -29.68
CA ASN A 169 -10.90 19.59 -30.73
C ASN A 169 -9.92 20.12 -31.77
N CYS A 170 -10.14 19.72 -33.03
CA CYS A 170 -9.42 20.24 -34.19
C CYS A 170 -10.44 20.78 -35.18
N ASN A 171 -10.41 22.09 -35.47
CA ASN A 171 -11.28 22.75 -36.43
C ASN A 171 -12.80 22.44 -36.27
N GLY A 172 -13.27 22.23 -35.03
CA GLY A 172 -14.67 21.94 -34.72
C GLY A 172 -14.99 20.45 -34.57
N GLU A 173 -14.09 19.55 -34.98
CA GLU A 173 -14.21 18.12 -34.77
C GLU A 173 -13.61 17.73 -33.42
N THR A 174 -14.42 17.17 -32.51
CA THR A 174 -13.96 16.78 -31.16
C THR A 174 -13.85 15.27 -31.03
N ARG A 175 -12.71 14.80 -30.52
CA ARG A 175 -12.45 13.39 -30.21
C ARG A 175 -12.02 13.23 -28.76
N GLU A 176 -12.66 12.30 -28.06
CA GLU A 176 -12.22 11.87 -26.73
C GLU A 176 -11.04 10.92 -26.87
N VAL A 177 -9.99 11.15 -26.08
CA VAL A 177 -8.78 10.33 -26.07
C VAL A 177 -8.38 9.98 -24.64
N THR A 178 -8.20 8.70 -24.39
CA THR A 178 -7.64 8.19 -23.13
C THR A 178 -6.13 8.02 -23.26
N LEU A 179 -5.39 8.61 -22.33
CA LEU A 179 -3.94 8.53 -22.23
C LEU A 179 -3.57 7.78 -20.96
N PHE A 180 -2.70 6.78 -21.09
CA PHE A 180 -2.20 6.03 -19.94
C PHE A 180 -0.86 6.58 -19.47
N GLY A 181 -0.60 6.45 -18.17
CA GLY A 181 0.64 6.86 -17.56
C GLY A 181 0.51 6.91 -16.05
N GLY A 182 1.49 7.52 -15.39
CA GLY A 182 1.42 7.66 -13.95
C GLY A 182 2.61 8.38 -13.34
N GLN A 183 2.72 8.27 -12.03
CA GLN A 183 3.88 8.75 -11.30
C GLN A 183 5.09 7.85 -11.61
N GLY A 184 6.19 8.46 -12.05
CA GLY A 184 7.46 7.77 -12.31
C GLY A 184 7.61 7.16 -13.71
N TYR A 185 6.56 7.12 -14.53
CA TYR A 185 6.64 6.56 -15.88
C TYR A 185 5.70 7.25 -16.87
N ILE A 186 5.95 7.04 -18.16
CA ILE A 186 5.14 7.50 -19.29
C ILE A 186 4.77 6.24 -20.08
N SER A 187 3.47 6.02 -20.34
CA SER A 187 3.02 4.88 -21.14
C SER A 187 3.21 5.14 -22.65
N ASN A 188 2.88 4.15 -23.46
CA ASN A 188 2.97 4.25 -24.92
C ASN A 188 2.13 5.42 -25.46
N LYS A 189 2.60 6.01 -26.56
CA LYS A 189 1.91 7.13 -27.21
C LYS A 189 0.57 6.64 -27.78
N THR A 190 -0.52 7.29 -27.42
CA THR A 190 -1.80 7.12 -28.11
C THR A 190 -1.75 7.88 -29.43
N ILE A 191 -1.74 7.14 -30.53
CA ILE A 191 -1.64 7.68 -31.89
C ILE A 191 -3.02 7.62 -32.55
N PHE A 192 -3.46 8.71 -33.16
CA PHE A 192 -4.70 8.75 -33.91
C PHE A 192 -4.69 9.87 -34.94
N GLN A 193 -5.62 9.80 -35.89
CA GLN A 193 -5.84 10.83 -36.90
C GLN A 193 -7.11 11.64 -36.59
N LEU A 194 -7.07 12.96 -36.78
CA LEU A 194 -8.21 13.86 -36.63
C LEU A 194 -8.05 15.04 -37.60
N SER A 195 -9.11 15.35 -38.37
CA SER A 195 -9.13 16.45 -39.35
C SER A 195 -7.90 16.51 -40.29
N GLY A 196 -7.41 15.34 -40.72
CA GLY A 196 -6.25 15.22 -41.61
C GLY A 196 -4.86 15.29 -40.93
N LEU A 197 -4.79 15.54 -39.62
CA LEU A 197 -3.55 15.56 -38.85
C LEU A 197 -3.33 14.26 -38.08
N ASN A 198 -2.06 13.88 -37.93
CA ASN A 198 -1.64 12.75 -37.10
C ASN A 198 -1.21 13.24 -35.71
N PHE A 199 -1.90 12.77 -34.68
CA PHE A 199 -1.63 13.09 -33.28
C PHE A 199 -0.90 11.93 -32.61
N ALA A 200 0.05 12.27 -31.73
CA ALA A 200 0.69 11.31 -30.82
C ALA A 200 0.78 11.96 -29.44
N LEU A 201 -0.02 11.46 -28.49
CA LEU A 201 -0.08 12.00 -27.12
C LEU A 201 0.37 10.96 -26.10
N SER A 202 0.99 11.43 -25.03
CA SER A 202 1.40 10.60 -23.91
C SER A 202 1.15 11.33 -22.60
N TYR A 203 0.81 10.58 -21.56
CA TYR A 203 0.64 11.09 -20.20
C TYR A 203 1.68 10.45 -19.28
N GLY A 204 2.18 11.22 -18.32
CA GLY A 204 3.09 10.72 -17.29
C GLY A 204 3.86 11.84 -16.60
N SER A 205 4.86 11.43 -15.82
CA SER A 205 5.68 12.35 -15.04
C SER A 205 6.58 13.19 -15.93
N LYS A 206 6.69 14.49 -15.62
CA LYS A 206 7.63 15.38 -16.31
C LYS A 206 9.05 15.03 -15.87
N SER A 207 9.89 14.67 -16.83
CA SER A 207 11.32 14.45 -16.60
C SER A 207 12.06 15.78 -16.45
N PHE A 208 12.94 15.85 -15.47
CA PHE A 208 13.90 16.94 -15.30
C PHE A 208 15.30 16.36 -15.39
N TYR A 209 16.17 17.04 -16.11
CA TYR A 209 17.57 16.66 -16.21
C TYR A 209 18.35 17.38 -15.11
N THR A 210 19.17 16.62 -14.38
CA THR A 210 20.17 17.19 -13.47
C THR A 210 21.36 17.72 -14.28
N PRO A 211 22.06 18.76 -13.81
CA PRO A 211 23.21 19.30 -14.51
C PRO A 211 24.51 18.50 -14.28
N PHE A 212 24.40 17.37 -13.56
CA PHE A 212 25.45 16.40 -13.28
C PHE A 212 24.88 14.99 -13.46
N ASN A 213 25.76 13.99 -13.54
CA ASN A 213 25.43 12.59 -13.71
C ASN A 213 25.66 11.81 -12.41
N LEU A 214 24.84 10.78 -12.18
CA LEU A 214 25.01 9.83 -11.09
C LEU A 214 25.21 8.43 -11.64
N LYS A 215 26.21 7.72 -11.12
CA LYS A 215 26.47 6.32 -11.43
C LYS A 215 26.33 5.49 -10.18
N LEU A 216 25.46 4.48 -10.21
CA LEU A 216 25.44 3.44 -9.19
C LEU A 216 26.65 2.52 -9.39
N ASN A 217 27.56 2.48 -8.43
CA ASN A 217 28.70 1.57 -8.44
C ASN A 217 28.32 0.22 -7.84
N LYS A 218 27.61 0.24 -6.72
CA LYS A 218 27.22 -0.97 -5.99
C LYS A 218 25.97 -0.72 -5.16
N PHE A 219 25.01 -1.63 -5.26
CA PHE A 219 23.89 -1.72 -4.33
C PHE A 219 24.14 -2.87 -3.36
N THR A 220 23.89 -2.67 -2.07
CA THR A 220 24.02 -3.69 -1.03
C THR A 220 22.72 -3.77 -0.24
N LEU A 221 22.12 -4.97 -0.21
CA LEU A 221 20.92 -5.26 0.55
C LEU A 221 21.23 -6.31 1.63
N GLU A 222 21.03 -5.93 2.88
CA GLU A 222 21.10 -6.84 4.02
C GLU A 222 19.69 -7.29 4.40
N ARG A 223 19.58 -8.55 4.85
CA ARG A 223 18.31 -9.18 5.22
C ARG A 223 18.36 -9.71 6.63
N TYR A 224 17.19 -9.83 7.26
CA TYR A 224 17.09 -10.54 8.52
C TYR A 224 17.46 -12.02 8.33
N PRO A 225 18.27 -12.61 9.22
CA PRO A 225 18.60 -14.03 9.17
C PRO A 225 17.33 -14.90 9.11
N GLY A 226 17.28 -15.83 8.15
CA GLY A 226 16.13 -16.73 7.97
C GLY A 226 14.89 -16.08 7.34
N SER A 227 15.01 -14.88 6.75
CA SER A 227 13.92 -14.19 6.05
C SER A 227 14.42 -13.50 4.77
N MET A 228 13.52 -13.28 3.82
CA MET A 228 13.77 -12.43 2.64
C MET A 228 13.56 -10.93 2.91
N SER A 229 13.13 -10.56 4.12
CA SER A 229 12.82 -9.18 4.46
C SER A 229 14.08 -8.31 4.59
N PRO A 230 14.10 -7.12 3.98
CA PRO A 230 15.23 -6.19 4.03
C PRO A 230 15.42 -5.64 5.47
N SER A 231 16.65 -5.71 5.99
CA SER A 231 17.05 -5.05 7.24
C SER A 231 17.62 -3.65 6.98
N SER A 232 18.40 -3.54 5.92
CA SER A 232 19.18 -2.34 5.55
C SER A 232 19.48 -2.43 4.06
N TYR A 233 19.46 -1.29 3.38
CA TYR A 233 19.93 -1.21 2.01
C TYR A 233 20.71 0.09 1.82
N GLU A 234 21.83 -0.01 1.11
CA GLU A 234 22.75 1.09 0.83
C GLU A 234 23.15 1.09 -0.64
N SER A 235 23.35 2.29 -1.18
CA SER A 235 23.83 2.49 -2.54
C SER A 235 25.14 3.26 -2.52
N GLU A 236 26.19 2.71 -3.11
CA GLU A 236 27.42 3.42 -3.40
C GLU A 236 27.30 4.09 -4.77
N VAL A 237 27.31 5.42 -4.77
CA VAL A 237 27.03 6.24 -5.96
C VAL A 237 28.22 7.18 -6.19
N THR A 238 28.68 7.27 -7.44
CA THR A 238 29.59 8.35 -7.87
C THR A 238 28.82 9.44 -8.58
N LEU A 239 29.02 10.67 -8.13
CA LEU A 239 28.58 11.89 -8.79
C LEU A 239 29.69 12.42 -9.68
N TYR A 240 29.33 12.72 -10.93
CA TYR A 240 30.21 13.33 -11.92
C TYR A 240 29.57 14.62 -12.45
N ASP A 241 30.27 15.74 -12.30
CA ASP A 241 29.85 17.03 -12.83
C ASP A 241 30.89 17.58 -13.82
N ASP A 242 30.56 17.53 -15.11
CA ASP A 242 31.42 17.99 -16.20
C ASP A 242 31.63 19.52 -16.18
N ARG A 243 30.76 20.27 -15.50
CA ARG A 243 30.86 21.75 -15.42
C ARG A 243 32.03 22.19 -14.54
N THR A 244 32.33 21.40 -13.51
CA THR A 244 33.33 21.69 -12.48
C THR A 244 34.49 20.69 -12.47
N ASN A 245 34.43 19.64 -13.32
CA ASN A 245 35.30 18.46 -13.26
C ASN A 245 35.31 17.84 -11.85
N PHE A 246 34.16 17.85 -11.18
CA PHE A 246 34.02 17.32 -9.83
C PHE A 246 33.55 15.86 -9.90
N GLU A 247 34.31 14.98 -9.26
CA GLU A 247 33.97 13.57 -9.08
C GLU A 247 33.98 13.23 -7.59
N HIS A 248 32.89 12.64 -7.10
CA HIS A 248 32.78 12.25 -5.70
C HIS A 248 31.96 10.98 -5.52
N THR A 249 32.54 9.99 -4.83
CA THR A 249 31.87 8.76 -4.46
C THR A 249 31.40 8.81 -3.01
N GLN A 250 30.11 8.54 -2.79
CA GLN A 250 29.50 8.48 -1.46
C GLN A 250 28.55 7.30 -1.35
N ARG A 251 28.40 6.77 -0.13
CA ARG A 251 27.35 5.80 0.21
C ARG A 251 26.09 6.50 0.70
N VAL A 252 24.96 6.19 0.07
CA VAL A 252 23.63 6.71 0.39
C VAL A 252 22.84 5.60 1.08
N TYR A 253 22.43 5.84 2.33
CA TYR A 253 21.65 4.90 3.15
C TYR A 253 20.79 5.65 4.17
N MET A 254 20.10 4.94 5.06
CA MET A 254 19.25 5.56 6.09
C MET A 254 20.02 6.63 6.89
N ASN A 255 19.54 7.88 6.84
CA ASN A 255 20.11 9.06 7.48
C ASN A 255 21.49 9.50 6.95
N ASN A 256 21.98 8.94 5.85
CA ASN A 256 23.17 9.43 5.15
C ASN A 256 22.83 9.75 3.70
N VAL A 257 22.83 11.04 3.38
CA VAL A 257 22.29 11.61 2.15
C VAL A 257 23.41 12.22 1.32
N LEU A 258 23.35 12.06 0.00
CA LEU A 258 24.25 12.74 -0.92
C LEU A 258 23.68 14.15 -1.18
N ASP A 259 24.46 15.17 -0.88
CA ASP A 259 24.08 16.59 -0.99
C ASP A 259 25.05 17.31 -1.93
N TYR A 260 24.54 17.82 -3.05
CA TYR A 260 25.35 18.49 -4.07
C TYR A 260 24.52 19.50 -4.87
N ASP A 261 25.04 20.71 -5.06
CA ASP A 261 24.42 21.79 -5.86
C ASP A 261 22.94 22.06 -5.51
N GLY A 262 22.59 21.94 -4.23
CA GLY A 262 21.21 22.09 -3.72
C GLY A 262 20.29 20.88 -3.91
N TYR A 263 20.79 19.80 -4.53
CA TYR A 263 20.10 18.52 -4.66
C TYR A 263 20.48 17.59 -3.50
N ARG A 264 19.47 17.01 -2.85
CA ARG A 264 19.63 16.03 -1.79
C ARG A 264 19.03 14.70 -2.24
N PHE A 265 19.86 13.66 -2.29
CA PHE A 265 19.48 12.32 -2.69
C PHE A 265 19.32 11.43 -1.46
N PHE A 266 18.13 10.86 -1.32
CA PHE A 266 17.76 9.96 -0.24
C PHE A 266 17.54 8.57 -0.80
N GLN A 267 18.06 7.56 -0.12
CA GLN A 267 17.74 6.18 -0.41
C GLN A 267 16.24 5.93 -0.17
N SER A 268 15.48 5.56 -1.21
CA SER A 268 14.02 5.45 -1.11
C SER A 268 13.46 4.06 -1.40
N SER A 269 14.01 3.35 -2.38
CA SER A 269 13.66 1.98 -2.74
C SER A 269 14.79 1.36 -3.57
N TYR A 270 14.59 0.15 -4.05
CA TYR A 270 15.47 -0.57 -4.96
C TYR A 270 14.64 -1.36 -5.97
N ASP A 271 15.27 -1.80 -7.03
CA ASP A 271 14.63 -2.61 -8.07
C ASP A 271 14.47 -4.07 -7.61
N GLN A 272 13.41 -4.74 -8.06
CA GLN A 272 13.10 -6.11 -7.59
C GLN A 272 14.15 -7.15 -7.99
N ASP A 273 14.95 -6.86 -9.02
CA ASP A 273 16.08 -7.68 -9.44
C ASP A 273 17.35 -7.47 -8.58
N GLU A 274 17.28 -6.56 -7.60
CA GLU A 274 18.38 -6.17 -6.70
C GLU A 274 19.58 -5.53 -7.41
N GLN A 275 19.44 -5.11 -8.67
CA GLN A 275 20.53 -4.53 -9.46
C GLN A 275 20.47 -3.00 -9.52
N GLY A 276 19.32 -2.40 -9.20
CA GLY A 276 19.11 -0.96 -9.25
C GLY A 276 18.67 -0.35 -7.93
N THR A 277 18.87 0.96 -7.83
CA THR A 277 18.48 1.77 -6.68
C THR A 277 17.54 2.87 -7.09
N VAL A 278 16.56 3.17 -6.23
CA VAL A 278 15.65 4.29 -6.44
C VAL A 278 15.96 5.35 -5.38
N LEU A 279 16.48 6.49 -5.86
CA LEU A 279 16.77 7.64 -5.01
C LEU A 279 15.63 8.65 -5.10
N SER A 280 15.16 9.12 -3.94
CA SER A 280 14.27 10.27 -3.87
C SER A 280 15.11 11.54 -3.88
N VAL A 281 14.72 12.53 -4.68
CA VAL A 281 15.49 13.75 -4.89
C VAL A 281 14.70 14.94 -4.36
N ASN A 282 15.34 15.76 -3.53
CA ASN A 282 14.82 17.06 -3.14
C ASN A 282 15.75 18.15 -3.66
N TYR A 283 15.19 19.16 -4.33
CA TYR A 283 15.89 20.36 -4.75
C TYR A 283 15.23 21.58 -4.11
N ASP A 284 15.60 21.83 -2.85
CA ASP A 284 15.07 22.94 -2.05
C ASP A 284 16.11 23.41 -1.03
N PHE A 285 17.07 24.20 -1.52
CA PHE A 285 18.11 24.78 -0.68
C PHE A 285 17.51 25.69 0.40
N TRP A 286 16.66 26.65 0.00
CA TRP A 286 16.11 27.66 0.92
C TRP A 286 15.15 27.07 1.95
N GLY A 287 14.20 26.23 1.54
CA GLY A 287 13.26 25.61 2.47
C GLY A 287 13.97 24.68 3.45
N THR A 288 15.01 23.96 3.00
CA THR A 288 15.88 23.19 3.90
C THR A 288 16.55 24.12 4.92
N THR A 289 17.25 25.17 4.48
CA THR A 289 17.95 26.09 5.38
C THR A 289 17.01 26.73 6.41
N VAL A 290 15.85 27.24 5.98
CA VAL A 290 14.85 27.85 6.88
C VAL A 290 14.36 26.84 7.93
N THR A 291 14.10 25.60 7.51
CA THR A 291 13.65 24.54 8.43
C THR A 291 14.70 24.23 9.49
N TYR A 292 15.97 24.11 9.10
CA TYR A 292 17.07 23.85 10.03
C TYR A 292 17.33 25.04 10.97
N ILE A 293 17.20 26.28 10.50
CA ILE A 293 17.22 27.48 11.35
C ILE A 293 16.08 27.44 12.37
N GLY A 294 14.87 27.04 11.94
CA GLY A 294 13.73 26.86 12.85
C GLY A 294 14.00 25.81 13.94
N TYR A 295 14.55 24.65 13.57
CA TYR A 295 14.95 23.64 14.54
C TYR A 295 16.06 24.13 15.48
N PHE A 296 17.01 24.90 14.96
CA PHE A 296 18.05 25.52 15.78
C PHE A 296 17.43 26.48 16.80
N PHE A 297 16.50 27.36 16.42
CA PHE A 297 15.81 28.24 17.36
C PHE A 297 14.93 27.49 18.36
N LEU A 298 14.29 26.39 17.96
CA LEU A 298 13.53 25.53 18.87
C LEU A 298 14.47 24.92 19.92
N PHE A 299 15.59 24.35 19.49
CA PHE A 299 16.60 23.78 20.38
C PHE A 299 17.21 24.84 21.32
N LEU A 300 17.55 26.00 20.78
CA LEU A 300 18.03 27.13 21.56
C LEU A 300 16.98 27.59 22.58
N GLY A 301 15.72 27.68 22.17
CA GLY A 301 14.59 27.98 23.06
C GLY A 301 14.49 26.97 24.20
N MET A 302 14.59 25.67 23.92
CA MET A 302 14.61 24.63 24.95
C MET A 302 15.76 24.83 25.94
N ILE A 303 16.98 25.13 25.47
CA ILE A 303 18.12 25.42 26.35
C ILE A 303 17.86 26.68 27.20
N LEU A 304 17.41 27.77 26.57
CA LEU A 304 17.16 29.02 27.26
C LEU A 304 16.08 28.89 28.35
N THR A 305 15.06 28.04 28.15
CA THR A 305 14.03 27.80 29.18
C THR A 305 14.60 27.21 30.49
N LEU A 306 15.75 26.53 30.43
CA LEU A 306 16.45 26.04 31.63
C LEU A 306 17.12 27.17 32.43
N MET A 307 17.51 28.27 31.75
CA MET A 307 18.20 29.42 32.34
C MET A 307 17.25 30.55 32.78
N VAL A 308 16.01 30.56 32.28
CA VAL A 308 15.02 31.59 32.64
C VAL A 308 14.62 31.47 34.11
N LYS A 309 14.84 32.54 34.88
CA LYS A 309 14.61 32.60 36.34
C LYS A 309 13.16 32.29 36.74
N LYS A 310 12.17 32.65 35.92
CA LYS A 310 10.73 32.43 36.15
C LYS A 310 10.16 31.20 35.42
N SER A 311 10.99 30.26 34.96
CA SER A 311 10.48 29.09 34.23
C SER A 311 9.82 28.07 35.17
N ARG A 312 8.87 27.30 34.65
CA ARG A 312 8.24 26.17 35.37
C ARG A 312 9.29 25.17 35.85
N PHE A 313 10.40 25.00 35.11
CA PHE A 313 11.50 24.13 35.49
C PHE A 313 12.18 24.59 36.77
N ARG A 314 12.49 25.89 36.92
CA ARG A 314 13.06 26.43 38.16
C ARG A 314 12.08 26.38 39.34
N LEU A 315 10.79 26.59 39.08
CA LEU A 315 9.73 26.38 40.09
C LEU A 315 9.62 24.91 40.52
N LEU A 316 9.70 23.97 39.57
CA LEU A 316 9.70 22.53 39.88
C LEU A 316 10.96 22.13 40.65
N ARG A 317 12.13 22.63 40.26
CA ARG A 317 13.39 22.40 40.96
C ARG A 317 13.33 22.89 42.40
N THR A 318 12.89 24.13 42.63
CA THR A 318 12.76 24.67 44.00
C THR A 318 11.70 23.93 44.81
N LYS A 319 10.60 23.48 44.19
CA LYS A 319 9.63 22.59 44.84
C LYS A 319 10.22 21.22 45.19
N ILE A 320 11.03 20.61 44.32
CA ILE A 320 11.71 19.33 44.58
C ILE A 320 12.77 19.49 45.68
N GLU A 321 13.54 20.58 45.67
CA GLU A 321 14.50 20.90 46.75
C GLU A 321 13.79 21.09 48.08
N LYS A 322 12.68 21.84 48.12
CA LYS A 322 11.81 21.97 49.30
C LYS A 322 11.23 20.63 49.74
N LEU A 323 10.78 19.80 48.79
CA LEU A 323 10.24 18.48 49.09
C LEU A 323 11.31 17.52 49.62
N LYS A 324 12.55 17.58 49.14
CA LYS A 324 13.68 16.82 49.69
C LYS A 324 14.02 17.28 51.11
N SER A 325 14.03 18.58 51.40
CA SER A 325 14.26 19.07 52.77
C SER A 325 13.12 18.69 53.71
N THR A 326 11.86 18.73 53.25
CA THR A 326 10.72 18.23 54.03
C THR A 326 10.64 16.72 54.08
N ARG A 327 11.26 15.96 53.16
CA ARG A 327 11.27 14.48 53.18
C ARG A 327 12.09 13.94 54.33
N ASN A 328 13.16 14.62 54.74
CA ASN A 328 13.92 14.23 55.94
C ASN A 328 13.08 14.45 57.21
N ILE A 329 12.27 15.50 57.27
CA ILE A 329 11.39 15.81 58.41
C ILE A 329 10.14 14.92 58.39
N ALA A 330 9.53 14.72 57.22
CA ALA A 330 8.35 13.89 57.03
C ALA A 330 8.68 12.40 57.20
N ALA A 331 9.88 11.93 56.86
CA ALA A 331 10.32 10.57 57.17
C ALA A 331 10.46 10.35 58.68
N ILE A 332 10.96 11.35 59.42
CA ILE A 332 11.03 11.31 60.89
C ILE A 332 9.64 11.35 61.52
N VAL A 333 8.74 12.21 61.03
CA VAL A 333 7.34 12.29 61.50
C VAL A 333 6.55 11.03 61.12
N LEU A 334 6.78 10.45 59.93
CA LEU A 334 6.15 9.20 59.49
C LEU A 334 6.67 7.99 60.29
N LEU A 335 7.95 7.96 60.67
CA LEU A 335 8.52 6.94 61.57
C LEU A 335 7.90 7.01 62.98
N ILE A 336 7.63 8.22 63.46
CA ILE A 336 6.96 8.47 64.75
C ILE A 336 5.46 8.12 64.65
N CYS A 337 4.78 8.43 63.54
CA CYS A 337 3.38 8.07 63.33
C CYS A 337 3.16 6.56 63.08
N PHE A 338 4.11 5.84 62.47
CA PHE A 338 4.02 4.38 62.29
C PHE A 338 4.24 3.59 63.59
N SER A 339 4.76 4.24 64.64
CA SER A 339 4.95 3.60 65.95
C SER A 339 3.65 3.49 66.76
N PHE A 340 2.53 4.10 66.31
CA PHE A 340 1.26 4.17 67.06
C PHE A 340 0.01 3.79 66.27
N SER A 341 0.11 3.01 65.20
CA SER A 341 -1.08 2.53 64.48
C SER A 341 -0.94 1.06 64.06
N THR A 342 -1.28 0.15 64.97
CA THR A 342 -1.63 -1.23 64.60
C THR A 342 -3.04 -1.24 64.01
N THR A 343 -3.15 -1.00 62.70
CA THR A 343 -4.35 -1.34 61.95
C THR A 343 -4.11 -2.66 61.23
N THR A 344 -4.98 -3.64 61.48
CA THR A 344 -5.04 -4.89 60.74
C THR A 344 -5.34 -4.59 59.27
N ILE A 345 -4.34 -4.80 58.41
CA ILE A 345 -4.53 -4.76 56.96
C ILE A 345 -5.27 -6.03 56.59
N PHE A 346 -6.58 -5.92 56.34
CA PHE A 346 -7.26 -6.91 55.53
C PHE A 346 -6.69 -6.81 54.12
N ALA A 347 -5.71 -7.65 53.83
CA ALA A 347 -5.31 -7.91 52.46
C ALA A 347 -6.50 -8.60 51.78
N THR A 348 -7.26 -7.85 50.99
CA THR A 348 -8.02 -8.48 49.92
C THR A 348 -6.98 -9.13 49.01
N GLU A 349 -6.87 -10.46 49.06
CA GLU A 349 -6.18 -11.24 48.05
C GLU A 349 -6.88 -11.03 46.71
N ASN A 350 -6.63 -9.88 46.07
CA ASN A 350 -6.55 -9.89 44.63
C ASN A 350 -5.38 -10.82 44.34
N LYS A 351 -5.67 -12.05 43.91
CA LYS A 351 -4.66 -12.94 43.33
C LYS A 351 -3.97 -12.14 42.25
N ASN A 352 -2.81 -11.57 42.61
CA ASN A 352 -2.00 -10.77 41.73
C ASN A 352 -1.43 -11.75 40.70
N TYR A 353 -2.12 -11.89 39.57
CA TYR A 353 -1.55 -12.47 38.36
C TYR A 353 -0.48 -11.54 37.74
N ALA A 354 -0.08 -10.49 38.46
CA ALA A 354 0.98 -9.58 38.13
C ALA A 354 2.33 -10.27 38.27
N ILE A 355 2.88 -10.70 37.15
CA ILE A 355 4.26 -11.18 37.03
C ILE A 355 5.21 -10.10 37.54
N ASP A 356 6.27 -10.50 38.25
CA ASP A 356 7.28 -9.57 38.74
C ASP A 356 7.88 -8.71 37.61
N LYS A 357 8.07 -7.41 37.86
CA LYS A 357 8.57 -6.46 36.85
C LYS A 357 9.99 -6.76 36.42
N ALA A 358 10.86 -7.18 37.34
CA ALA A 358 12.25 -7.51 37.01
C ALA A 358 12.31 -8.80 36.18
N HIS A 359 11.41 -9.76 36.43
CA HIS A 359 11.27 -10.94 35.59
C HIS A 359 10.76 -10.59 34.18
N ALA A 360 9.72 -9.75 34.08
CA ALA A 360 9.20 -9.28 32.81
C ALA A 360 10.24 -8.50 31.99
N GLU A 361 11.12 -7.74 32.65
CA GLU A 361 12.24 -7.05 31.98
C GLU A 361 13.30 -8.00 31.43
N LYS A 362 13.52 -9.16 32.06
CA LYS A 362 14.38 -10.21 31.47
C LYS A 362 13.74 -10.83 30.24
N PHE A 363 12.44 -11.12 30.31
CA PHE A 363 11.66 -11.63 29.19
C PHE A 363 11.63 -10.66 28.01
N SER A 364 11.53 -9.35 28.29
CA SER A 364 11.44 -8.30 27.28
C SER A 364 12.65 -8.21 26.34
N LYS A 365 13.82 -8.65 26.82
CA LYS A 365 15.11 -8.65 26.09
C LYS A 365 15.25 -9.80 25.08
N LEU A 366 14.39 -10.81 25.16
CA LEU A 366 14.43 -11.92 24.20
C LEU A 366 14.12 -11.39 22.79
N ILE A 367 14.87 -11.87 21.81
CA ILE A 367 14.64 -11.56 20.40
C ILE A 367 13.70 -12.60 19.82
N ILE A 368 12.65 -12.15 19.15
CA ILE A 368 11.74 -13.00 18.39
C ILE A 368 11.73 -12.55 16.93
N GLN A 369 11.30 -13.47 16.07
CA GLN A 369 11.03 -13.18 14.68
C GLN A 369 9.52 -12.97 14.50
N ASP A 370 9.12 -11.86 13.86
CA ASP A 370 7.70 -11.64 13.56
C ASP A 370 7.24 -12.38 12.30
N ALA A 371 5.94 -12.29 12.01
CA ALA A 371 5.33 -12.92 10.83
C ALA A 371 5.96 -12.43 9.50
N GLY A 372 6.58 -11.25 9.48
CA GLY A 372 7.32 -10.73 8.34
C GLY A 372 8.78 -11.17 8.31
N GLY A 373 9.22 -12.02 9.24
CA GLY A 373 10.59 -12.48 9.35
C GLY A 373 11.56 -11.48 9.98
N ARG A 374 11.07 -10.33 10.47
CA ARG A 374 11.91 -9.30 11.11
C ARG A 374 12.19 -9.68 12.56
N LEU A 375 13.47 -9.55 12.94
CA LEU A 375 13.89 -9.72 14.32
C LEU A 375 13.51 -8.46 15.13
N LYS A 376 12.82 -8.65 16.25
CA LYS A 376 12.54 -7.59 17.23
C LYS A 376 12.53 -8.12 18.65
N PRO A 377 12.83 -7.28 19.65
CA PRO A 377 12.65 -7.66 21.05
C PRO A 377 11.19 -7.97 21.37
N VAL A 378 10.99 -8.90 22.30
CA VAL A 378 9.68 -9.20 22.89
C VAL A 378 9.02 -7.95 23.43
N HIS A 379 9.78 -7.02 24.00
CA HIS A 379 9.29 -5.70 24.42
C HIS A 379 8.48 -4.99 23.31
N THR A 380 9.09 -4.82 22.15
CA THR A 380 8.47 -4.12 21.01
C THR A 380 7.22 -4.86 20.53
N TRP A 381 7.29 -6.19 20.46
CA TRP A 381 6.16 -7.01 20.03
C TRP A 381 5.01 -6.98 21.03
N ALA A 382 5.29 -7.10 22.33
CA ALA A 382 4.29 -7.02 23.40
C ALA A 382 3.57 -5.66 23.38
N SER A 383 4.34 -4.57 23.24
CA SER A 383 3.81 -3.21 23.14
C SER A 383 2.97 -3.01 21.86
N GLU A 384 3.40 -3.53 20.72
CA GLU A 384 2.62 -3.52 19.47
C GLU A 384 1.32 -4.31 19.59
N LEU A 385 1.37 -5.52 20.16
CA LEU A 385 0.21 -6.38 20.37
C LEU A 385 -0.81 -5.67 21.26
N LEU A 386 -0.37 -5.16 22.42
CA LEU A 386 -1.26 -4.50 23.37
C LEU A 386 -1.93 -3.27 22.77
N ARG A 387 -1.18 -2.43 22.04
CA ARG A 387 -1.75 -1.25 21.37
C ARG A 387 -2.69 -1.62 20.22
N LYS A 388 -2.44 -2.70 19.49
CA LYS A 388 -3.32 -3.16 18.41
C LYS A 388 -4.64 -3.69 18.96
N VAL A 389 -4.59 -4.47 20.03
CA VAL A 389 -5.76 -5.11 20.64
C VAL A 389 -6.55 -4.12 21.50
N SER A 390 -5.87 -3.40 22.39
CA SER A 390 -6.52 -2.59 23.43
C SER A 390 -6.45 -1.09 23.23
N ARG A 391 -5.66 -0.59 22.26
CA ARG A 391 -5.38 0.85 22.08
C ARG A 391 -4.78 1.53 23.32
N LYS A 392 -4.28 0.76 24.29
CA LYS A 392 -3.62 1.23 25.52
C LYS A 392 -2.15 0.78 25.53
N ASP A 393 -1.33 1.54 26.23
CA ASP A 393 0.06 1.16 26.52
C ASP A 393 0.16 0.24 27.75
N ASN A 394 -0.84 0.25 28.63
CA ASN A 394 -0.87 -0.51 29.89
C ASN A 394 -2.29 -1.04 30.13
N ILE A 395 -2.42 -2.20 30.78
CA ILE A 395 -3.71 -2.75 31.25
C ILE A 395 -3.61 -3.02 32.75
N ASN A 396 -4.55 -2.51 33.54
CA ASN A 396 -4.62 -2.76 34.99
C ASN A 396 -3.28 -2.50 35.72
N ASN A 397 -2.56 -1.44 35.32
CA ASN A 397 -1.22 -1.07 35.81
C ASN A 397 -0.09 -2.08 35.50
N LEU A 398 -0.32 -3.02 34.59
CA LEU A 398 0.68 -3.94 34.07
C LEU A 398 1.27 -3.41 32.76
N ASN A 399 2.59 -3.55 32.65
CA ASN A 399 3.30 -3.25 31.42
C ASN A 399 3.00 -4.31 30.34
N PRO A 400 3.16 -4.00 29.04
CA PRO A 400 2.86 -4.94 27.95
C PRO A 400 3.52 -6.31 28.09
N GLU A 401 4.73 -6.38 28.63
CA GLU A 401 5.49 -7.62 28.79
C GLU A 401 4.89 -8.49 29.90
N GLN A 402 4.44 -7.86 30.99
CA GLN A 402 3.73 -8.55 32.08
C GLN A 402 2.38 -9.08 31.58
N VAL A 403 1.67 -8.30 30.76
CA VAL A 403 0.42 -8.73 30.12
C VAL A 403 0.66 -9.92 29.21
N LEU A 404 1.63 -9.82 28.31
CA LEU A 404 1.94 -10.87 27.35
C LEU A 404 2.41 -12.15 28.03
N LEU A 405 3.36 -12.05 28.97
CA LEU A 405 3.81 -13.23 29.71
C LEU A 405 2.68 -13.80 30.57
N GLY A 406 1.79 -12.95 31.07
CA GLY A 406 0.57 -13.33 31.76
C GLY A 406 -0.36 -14.14 30.87
N MET A 407 -0.56 -13.74 29.61
CA MET A 407 -1.37 -14.46 28.64
C MET A 407 -0.82 -15.86 28.36
N ILE A 408 0.51 -15.99 28.29
CA ILE A 408 1.19 -17.27 28.10
C ILE A 408 1.03 -18.16 29.33
N TYR A 409 1.22 -17.58 30.53
CA TYR A 409 1.18 -18.31 31.78
C TYR A 409 -0.25 -18.73 32.19
N ASN A 410 -1.24 -17.86 31.97
CA ASN A 410 -2.63 -18.11 32.33
C ASN A 410 -3.61 -17.61 31.24
N PRO A 411 -3.73 -18.34 30.11
CA PRO A 411 -4.60 -17.95 29.00
C PRO A 411 -6.06 -17.76 29.41
N ARG A 412 -6.59 -18.67 30.26
CA ARG A 412 -8.00 -18.65 30.70
C ARG A 412 -8.37 -17.37 31.44
N HIS A 413 -7.48 -16.86 32.30
CA HIS A 413 -7.72 -15.59 32.98
C HIS A 413 -7.78 -14.45 31.95
N TRP A 414 -6.79 -14.36 31.07
CA TRP A 414 -6.68 -13.26 30.12
C TRP A 414 -7.75 -13.27 29.04
N GLN A 415 -8.30 -14.43 28.69
CA GLN A 415 -9.46 -14.53 27.79
C GLN A 415 -10.74 -13.89 28.39
N ASN A 416 -10.85 -13.83 29.72
CA ASN A 416 -11.96 -13.16 30.42
C ASN A 416 -11.73 -11.66 30.65
N VAL A 417 -10.50 -11.16 30.46
CA VAL A 417 -10.19 -9.75 30.70
C VAL A 417 -10.71 -8.91 29.53
N PRO A 418 -11.58 -7.91 29.76
CA PRO A 418 -12.10 -7.05 28.70
C PRO A 418 -11.02 -6.09 28.23
N MET A 419 -10.30 -6.49 27.18
CA MET A 419 -9.18 -5.73 26.63
C MET A 419 -9.28 -5.45 25.14
N ILE A 420 -10.16 -6.14 24.42
CA ILE A 420 -10.28 -6.02 22.97
C ILE A 420 -11.11 -4.78 22.69
N TYR A 421 -10.50 -3.78 22.05
CA TYR A 421 -11.16 -2.52 21.74
C TYR A 421 -12.17 -2.70 20.59
N ILE A 422 -13.42 -2.30 20.83
CA ILE A 422 -14.48 -2.24 19.83
C ILE A 422 -14.69 -0.78 19.42
N ASN A 423 -14.82 -0.55 18.12
CA ASN A 423 -15.02 0.80 17.60
C ASN A 423 -16.32 1.43 18.16
N ARG A 424 -16.20 2.64 18.70
CA ARG A 424 -17.30 3.43 19.28
C ARG A 424 -18.45 3.69 18.32
N ASN A 425 -18.20 3.66 17.02
CA ASN A 425 -19.20 3.97 16.00
C ASN A 425 -20.06 2.77 15.59
N ILE A 426 -19.78 1.56 16.12
CA ILE A 426 -20.50 0.33 15.77
C ILE A 426 -21.29 -0.12 17.01
N THR A 427 -22.40 0.55 17.28
CA THR A 427 -23.23 0.30 18.47
C THR A 427 -23.80 -1.11 18.51
N GLN A 428 -24.23 -1.64 17.36
CA GLN A 428 -24.76 -3.01 17.25
C GLN A 428 -23.77 -4.07 17.76
N LEU A 429 -22.50 -3.96 17.38
CA LEU A 429 -21.45 -4.90 17.81
C LEU A 429 -21.13 -4.77 19.29
N GLN A 430 -21.28 -3.57 19.88
CA GLN A 430 -21.08 -3.37 21.31
C GLN A 430 -22.19 -4.01 22.14
N GLU A 431 -23.43 -3.94 21.65
CA GLU A 431 -24.59 -4.55 22.28
C GLU A 431 -24.53 -6.08 22.17
N GLU A 432 -24.22 -6.62 21.00
CA GLU A 432 -24.09 -8.08 20.79
C GLU A 432 -22.99 -8.70 21.68
N LEU A 433 -21.86 -8.01 21.87
CA LEU A 433 -20.73 -8.48 22.66
C LEU A 433 -20.77 -8.05 24.14
N ASN A 434 -21.87 -7.43 24.60
CA ASN A 434 -21.99 -6.88 25.97
C ASN A 434 -20.78 -6.03 26.41
N ALA A 435 -20.22 -5.25 25.49
CA ALA A 435 -18.96 -4.55 25.68
C ALA A 435 -19.07 -3.46 26.76
N LYS A 436 -18.13 -3.45 27.72
CA LYS A 436 -18.05 -2.42 28.77
C LYS A 436 -17.00 -1.39 28.39
N ASP A 437 -17.37 -0.11 28.40
CA ASP A 437 -16.48 1.02 28.06
C ASP A 437 -15.78 0.89 26.68
N ASN A 438 -16.44 0.25 25.71
CA ASN A 438 -15.91 -0.11 24.39
C ASN A 438 -14.85 -1.23 24.40
N TYR A 439 -14.83 -2.07 25.44
CA TYR A 439 -13.96 -3.24 25.52
C TYR A 439 -14.78 -4.51 25.71
N ALA A 440 -14.41 -5.54 24.95
CA ALA A 440 -14.88 -6.90 25.13
C ALA A 440 -13.73 -7.82 25.55
N SER A 441 -14.08 -8.91 26.22
CA SER A 441 -13.19 -10.02 26.49
C SER A 441 -13.13 -10.94 25.27
N PHE A 442 -12.20 -11.89 25.24
CA PHE A 442 -12.13 -12.87 24.16
C PHE A 442 -13.35 -13.80 24.18
N PHE A 443 -13.84 -14.19 25.37
CA PHE A 443 -15.00 -15.07 25.49
C PHE A 443 -16.31 -14.42 25.02
N ASP A 444 -16.40 -13.09 25.04
CA ASP A 444 -17.62 -12.41 24.56
C ASP A 444 -17.85 -12.62 23.05
N PHE A 445 -16.83 -13.06 22.29
CA PHE A 445 -16.93 -13.37 20.86
C PHE A 445 -17.48 -14.77 20.56
N PHE A 446 -17.65 -15.62 21.57
CA PHE A 446 -18.08 -17.00 21.39
C PHE A 446 -19.41 -17.23 22.10
N ASP A 447 -20.26 -18.08 21.53
CA ASP A 447 -21.48 -18.54 22.18
C ASP A 447 -21.19 -19.62 23.25
N LYS A 448 -22.23 -20.14 23.91
CA LYS A 448 -22.10 -21.18 24.94
C LYS A 448 -21.53 -22.50 24.39
N ASP A 449 -21.58 -22.69 23.07
CA ASP A 449 -21.11 -23.87 22.36
C ASP A 449 -19.73 -23.64 21.71
N PHE A 450 -19.09 -22.49 21.98
CA PHE A 450 -17.78 -22.09 21.44
C PHE A 450 -17.71 -21.95 19.92
N ASN A 451 -18.84 -21.65 19.26
CA ASN A 451 -18.88 -21.37 17.83
C ASN A 451 -18.38 -19.96 17.47
#